data_AF-A0A0K0XZU8-F1
#
_entry.id   AF-A0A0K0XZU8-F1
#
_cell.length_a   1.000
_cell.length_b   1.000
_cell.length_c   1.000
_cell.angle_alpha   90.00
_cell.angle_beta   90.00
_cell.angle_gamma   90.00
#
_symmetry.space_group_name_H-M   'P 1'
#
loop_
_entity.id
_entity.type
_entity.pdbx_description
1 polymer ?
#
loop_
_entity_poly.entity_id
_entity_poly.type
_entity_poly.pdbx_seq_one_letter_code
_entity_poly.pdbx_strand_id
1 'polypeptide(L)'
;MRTTLTIDDELARQLKQRALDTGRSFKDVVNDALRDGLARTGAANPGRPYRIETARLGRTRPGIDLDKSLQLAGELEDEEVLRKLEQRK
;
A
#
# COMPACT_ATOMS: atom_id res chain seq x y z
N MET A 1 22.06 30.51 -12.84
CA MET A 1 22.87 30.08 -14.01
C MET A 1 22.02 30.14 -15.27
N ARG A 2 22.58 30.50 -16.42
CA ARG A 2 21.91 30.40 -17.74
C ARG A 2 22.43 29.12 -18.40
N THR A 3 21.52 28.23 -18.78
CA THR A 3 21.84 26.97 -19.45
C THR A 3 21.02 26.87 -20.72
N THR A 4 21.62 26.36 -21.80
CA THR A 4 20.91 25.99 -23.03
C THR A 4 20.71 24.49 -22.98
N LEU A 5 19.46 24.03 -23.14
CA LEU A 5 19.11 22.62 -23.13
C LEU A 5 18.12 22.34 -24.26
N THR A 6 18.21 21.14 -24.83
CA THR A 6 17.31 20.68 -25.89
C THR A 6 16.07 20.05 -25.26
N ILE A 7 14.88 20.51 -25.66
CA ILE A 7 13.58 19.98 -25.28
C ILE A 7 12.90 19.52 -26.57
N ASP A 8 12.25 18.36 -26.57
CA ASP A 8 11.43 17.93 -27.70
C ASP A 8 10.24 18.89 -27.92
N ASP A 9 9.76 18.94 -29.16
CA ASP A 9 8.72 19.90 -29.56
C ASP A 9 7.41 19.71 -28.78
N GLU A 10 7.09 18.48 -28.42
CA GLU A 10 5.85 18.15 -27.72
C GLU A 10 5.90 18.64 -26.27
N LEU A 11 6.98 18.33 -25.55
CA LEU A 11 7.20 18.85 -24.20
C LEU A 11 7.30 20.38 -24.18
N ALA A 12 7.92 21.00 -25.19
CA ALA A 12 7.97 22.45 -25.30
C ALA A 12 6.57 23.07 -25.45
N ARG A 13 5.66 22.45 -26.22
CA ARG A 13 4.26 22.89 -26.32
C ARG A 13 3.51 22.75 -25.01
N GLN A 14 3.65 21.62 -24.32
CA GLN A 14 3.00 21.39 -23.03
C GLN A 14 3.43 22.41 -21.97
N LEU A 15 4.73 22.72 -21.91
CA LEU A 15 5.27 23.73 -20.99
C LEU A 15 4.77 25.14 -21.34
N LYS A 16 4.64 25.48 -22.63
CA LYS A 16 4.05 26.76 -23.07
C LYS A 16 2.58 26.85 -22.70
N GLN A 17 1.81 25.78 -22.93
CA GLN A 17 0.40 25.75 -22.56
C GLN A 17 0.21 25.95 -21.06
N ARG A 18 0.99 25.20 -20.25
CA ARG A 18 0.95 25.33 -18.79
C ARG A 18 1.34 26.74 -18.31
N ALA A 19 2.24 27.42 -18.99
CA ALA A 19 2.58 28.81 -18.70
C ALA A 19 1.42 29.77 -18.98
N LEU A 20 0.70 29.57 -20.10
CA LEU A 20 -0.50 30.33 -20.42
C LEU A 20 -1.61 30.08 -19.39
N ASP A 21 -1.90 28.81 -19.08
CA ASP A 21 -2.97 28.42 -18.16
C ASP A 21 -2.75 28.96 -16.74
N THR A 22 -1.49 29.03 -16.31
CA THR A 22 -1.13 29.50 -14.96
C THR A 22 -0.80 31.00 -14.90
N GLY A 23 -0.71 31.68 -16.05
CA GLY A 23 -0.27 33.07 -16.13
C GLY A 23 1.18 33.30 -15.67
N ARG A 24 2.01 32.25 -15.64
CA ARG A 24 3.39 32.29 -15.14
C ARG A 24 4.39 32.39 -16.29
N SER A 25 5.59 32.88 -16.01
CA SER A 25 6.64 32.92 -17.03
C SER A 25 7.06 31.50 -17.43
N PHE A 26 7.38 31.30 -18.72
CA PHE A 26 7.86 30.01 -19.23
C PHE A 26 9.07 29.48 -18.43
N LYS A 27 9.98 30.39 -18.05
CA LYS A 27 11.14 30.06 -17.21
C LYS A 27 10.74 29.49 -15.85
N ASP A 28 9.73 30.06 -15.18
CA ASP A 28 9.33 29.60 -13.86
C ASP A 28 8.65 28.23 -13.94
N VAL A 29 7.82 28.03 -14.95
CA VAL A 29 7.17 26.74 -15.22
C VAL A 29 8.20 25.64 -15.51
N VAL A 30 9.21 25.93 -16.33
CA VAL A 30 10.30 24.99 -16.62
C VAL A 30 11.07 24.64 -15.36
N ASN A 31 11.47 25.64 -14.56
CA ASN A 31 12.24 25.39 -13.35
C ASN A 31 11.45 24.59 -12.31
N ASP A 32 10.17 24.87 -12.14
CA ASP A 32 9.31 24.13 -11.21
C ASP A 32 9.11 22.69 -11.68
N ALA A 33 8.85 22.47 -12.98
CA ALA A 33 8.75 21.13 -13.53
C ALA A 33 10.04 20.30 -13.31
N LEU A 34 11.21 20.92 -13.46
CA LEU A 34 12.50 20.28 -13.19
C LEU A 34 12.70 19.97 -11.70
N ARG A 35 12.36 20.90 -10.80
CA ARG A 35 12.43 20.67 -9.35
C ARG A 35 11.52 19.52 -8.91
N ASP A 36 10.29 19.51 -9.39
CA ASP A 36 9.32 18.46 -9.10
C ASP A 36 9.77 17.10 -9.63
N GLY A 37 10.38 17.09 -10.83
CA GLY A 37 10.99 15.90 -11.41
C GLY A 37 12.11 15.34 -10.52
N LEU A 38 13.05 16.19 -10.10
CA LEU A 38 14.17 15.79 -9.26
C LEU A 38 13.72 15.34 -7.85
N ALA A 39 12.72 16.01 -7.27
CA ALA A 39 12.15 15.64 -5.98
C ALA A 39 11.50 14.24 -6.01
N ARG A 40 10.79 13.91 -7.10
CA ARG A 40 10.19 12.58 -7.29
C ARG A 40 11.23 11.47 -7.51
N THR A 41 12.36 11.78 -8.14
CA THR A 41 13.44 10.80 -8.34
C THR A 41 14.23 10.54 -7.06
N GLY A 42 14.42 11.56 -6.20
CA GLY A 42 15.13 11.43 -4.93
C GLY A 42 14.30 10.81 -3.80
N ALA A 43 12.99 11.02 -3.82
CA ALA A 43 12.07 10.30 -2.96
C ALA A 43 11.79 8.93 -3.60
N ALA A 44 12.60 7.92 -3.25
CA ALA A 44 12.11 6.55 -3.28
C ALA A 44 10.81 6.58 -2.48
N ASN A 45 9.66 6.63 -3.14
CA ASN A 45 8.36 6.64 -2.50
C ASN A 45 8.38 5.40 -1.61
N PRO A 46 8.55 5.54 -0.27
CA PRO A 46 8.58 4.36 0.56
C PRO A 46 7.16 3.85 0.47
N GLY A 47 6.96 2.82 -0.37
CA GLY A 47 5.65 2.28 -0.66
C GLY A 47 4.92 2.15 0.66
N ARG A 48 3.66 2.61 0.70
CA ARG A 48 2.89 2.67 1.95
C ARG A 48 3.13 1.37 2.72
N PRO A 49 3.61 1.41 3.97
CA PRO A 49 3.96 0.20 4.70
C PRO A 49 2.79 -0.77 4.65
N TYR A 50 3.06 -2.01 4.26
CA TYR A 50 2.04 -3.04 4.26
C TYR A 50 1.45 -3.17 5.67
N ARG A 51 0.13 -3.13 5.78
CA ARG A 51 -0.60 -3.31 7.04
C ARG A 51 -1.61 -4.42 6.87
N ILE A 52 -1.57 -5.37 7.80
CA ILE A 52 -2.57 -6.43 7.90
C ILE A 52 -3.75 -5.90 8.73
N GLU A 53 -4.96 -6.06 8.22
CA GLU A 53 -6.16 -5.84 9.03
C GLU A 53 -6.30 -6.98 10.04
N THR A 54 -6.33 -6.64 11.33
CA THR A 54 -6.48 -7.63 12.39
C THR A 54 -7.94 -7.78 12.77
N ALA A 55 -8.37 -9.01 13.02
CA ALA A 55 -9.68 -9.33 13.55
C ALA A 55 -9.58 -9.71 15.03
N ARG A 56 -10.57 -9.30 15.84
CA ARG A 56 -10.65 -9.69 17.25
C ARG A 56 -11.21 -11.11 17.34
N LEU A 57 -10.36 -12.10 17.67
CA LEU A 57 -10.74 -13.51 17.84
C LEU A 57 -11.23 -13.88 19.25
N GLY A 58 -11.34 -12.92 20.15
CA GLY A 58 -11.78 -13.15 21.53
C GLY A 58 -10.64 -13.46 22.49
N ARG A 59 -10.97 -14.02 23.66
CA ARG A 59 -10.00 -14.42 24.70
C ARG A 59 -9.74 -15.91 24.63
N THR A 60 -8.52 -16.31 24.95
CA THR A 60 -8.16 -17.71 25.11
C THR A 60 -8.80 -18.27 26.39
N ARG A 61 -9.15 -19.57 26.37
CA ARG A 61 -9.61 -20.27 27.57
C ARG A 61 -8.39 -20.72 28.39
N PRO A 62 -8.41 -20.58 29.73
CA PRO A 62 -7.32 -21.09 30.57
C PRO A 62 -7.08 -22.57 30.34
N GLY A 63 -5.80 -22.98 30.33
CA GLY A 63 -5.41 -24.38 30.13
C GLY A 63 -5.38 -24.86 28.68
N ILE A 64 -5.75 -24.01 27.70
CA ILE A 64 -5.60 -24.33 26.28
C ILE A 64 -4.26 -23.79 25.78
N ASP A 65 -3.40 -24.70 25.35
CA ASP A 65 -2.14 -24.41 24.68
C ASP A 65 -2.38 -24.24 23.17
N LEU A 66 -2.36 -22.99 22.69
CA LEU A 66 -2.57 -22.69 21.28
C LEU A 66 -1.36 -23.00 20.39
N ASP A 67 -0.17 -23.20 20.97
CA ASP A 67 1.00 -23.63 20.21
C ASP A 67 0.83 -25.09 19.76
N LYS A 68 -0.06 -25.85 20.43
CA LYS A 68 -0.49 -27.20 20.05
C LYS A 68 -1.86 -27.21 19.35
N SER A 69 -2.07 -26.27 18.45
CA SER A 69 -3.34 -26.07 17.73
C SER A 69 -3.90 -27.31 17.04
N LEU A 70 -3.06 -28.19 16.49
CA LEU A 70 -3.49 -29.44 15.85
C LEU A 70 -4.13 -30.42 16.84
N GLN A 71 -3.57 -30.52 18.05
CA GLN A 71 -4.13 -31.39 19.08
C GLN A 71 -5.50 -30.89 19.52
N LEU A 72 -5.61 -29.58 19.78
CA LEU A 72 -6.89 -28.94 20.11
C LEU A 72 -7.93 -29.14 19.00
N ALA A 73 -7.54 -29.02 17.73
CA ALA A 73 -8.44 -29.26 16.61
C ALA A 73 -8.97 -30.69 16.59
N GLY A 74 -8.10 -31.69 16.82
CA GLY A 74 -8.50 -33.09 16.90
C GLY A 74 -9.48 -33.36 18.04
N GLU A 75 -9.21 -32.84 19.24
CA GLU A 75 -10.11 -32.97 20.40
C GLU A 75 -11.51 -32.40 20.11
N LEU A 76 -11.58 -31.23 19.47
CA LEU A 76 -12.86 -30.60 19.06
C LEU A 76 -13.60 -31.40 17.98
N GLU A 77 -12.87 -32.02 17.04
CA GLU A 77 -13.47 -32.89 16.03
C GLU A 77 -14.04 -34.17 16.66
N ASP A 78 -13.30 -34.79 17.58
CA ASP A 78 -13.72 -36.01 18.28
C ASP A 78 -14.99 -35.77 19.11
N GLU A 79 -15.07 -34.65 19.86
CA GLU A 79 -16.26 -34.23 20.59
C GLU A 79 -17.49 -34.12 19.68
N GLU A 80 -17.33 -33.51 18.50
CA GLU A 80 -18.41 -33.35 17.53
C GLU A 80 -18.82 -34.66 16.85
N VAL A 81 -17.87 -35.57 16.60
CA VAL A 81 -18.15 -36.92 16.08
C VAL A 81 -18.98 -37.71 17.08
N LEU A 82 -18.58 -37.73 18.36
CA LEU A 82 -19.32 -38.40 19.44
C LEU A 82 -20.75 -37.87 19.53
N ARG A 83 -20.92 -36.54 19.57
CA ARG A 83 -22.24 -35.89 19.63
C ARG A 83 -23.16 -36.32 18.48
N LYS A 84 -22.63 -36.42 17.26
CA LYS A 84 -23.41 -36.86 16.07
C LYS A 84 -23.79 -38.34 16.13
N LEU A 85 -22.95 -39.19 16.71
CA LEU A 85 -23.24 -40.62 16.88
C LEU A 85 -24.36 -40.82 17.92
N GLU A 86 -24.36 -40.05 19.00
CA GLU A 86 -25.40 -40.10 20.04
C GLU A 86 -26.78 -39.66 19.52
N GLN A 87 -26.83 -38.63 18.67
CA GLN A 87 -28.08 -38.14 18.05
C GLN A 87 -28.68 -39.09 16.99
N ARG A 88 -27.91 -40.09 16.54
CA ARG A 88 -28.35 -41.09 15.55
C ARG A 88 -28.96 -42.35 16.20
N LYS A 89 -28.94 -42.47 17.52
CA LYS A 89 -29.68 -43.48 18.28
C LYS A 89 -31.09 -43.00 18.59
#